data_AF-A0A1L7TUK9-F1
#
_entry.id   AF-A0A1L7TUK9-F1
#
_cell.length_a   1.000
_cell.length_b   1.000
_cell.length_c   1.000
_cell.angle_alpha   90.00
_cell.angle_beta   90.00
_cell.angle_gamma   90.00
#
_symmetry.space_group_name_H-M   'P 1'
#
loop_
_entity.id
_entity.type
_entity.pdbx_description
1 polymer ?
#
loop_
_entity_poly.entity_id
_entity_poly.type
_entity_poly.pdbx_seq_one_letter_code
_entity_poly.pdbx_strand_id
1 'polypeptide(L)'
;MKDRLEYALLPNGIRQQEQFLPAGSLESICTEVTVFTELSRYFDEEETKQVTSYICDRRKPAKKIFAILALINRIELIETFRNATFIDEDLPLAKNIEESELRSRRPDDQRAVLLTRSLRDIKAIRDFNLKQWWVNIPFFDKGINQTYGYLVFDSDTIMPWESAGHSIVTGGYGFVQKVKIHKDHHSFPGHKGFALKTILPVKEKARGIFQKELVAFRKVCPRPNLVELLSAFEISGKDQFMLLFPWAEGGSMDDLMNQSSKDLFISLQLPPRDFVQWITSQCRGLVEALGEIHQANIVTGSAEEEASKSQVKNFGIHLDIKPTNILYFSQETANHPLGILKIADFGLTRFHSQSSRTRKSRSTAYRCSQEYRSPEHDIGYIISRKVDIWALGCVFSELFTWILLEHKAREEFRQARKQDALFSGDWNYIQNGENDIEDNFFQRHIEMKGTKTFYRLLRDHPKIGHVKQTWVARKEKARLDQANSSASSRQFKQIPRLKPSVSQWIAKLVNEIHCRNGPTFLGKFLRFIEKEMLHPDRICRADCDRILRYLD
;
A
#
# COMPACT_ATOMS: atom_id res chain seq x y z
N MET A 1 -16.73 -41.54 7.74
CA MET A 1 -15.96 -40.28 7.91
C MET A 1 -15.61 -39.60 6.59
N LYS A 2 -14.92 -40.29 5.67
CA LYS A 2 -14.39 -39.72 4.42
C LYS A 2 -15.39 -38.86 3.63
N ASP A 3 -16.58 -39.38 3.32
CA ASP A 3 -17.56 -38.65 2.51
C ASP A 3 -17.97 -37.31 3.12
N ARG A 4 -18.03 -37.23 4.46
CA ARG A 4 -18.32 -35.97 5.17
C ARG A 4 -17.20 -34.95 4.98
N LEU A 5 -15.94 -35.39 5.02
CA LEU A 5 -14.78 -34.55 4.79
C LEU A 5 -14.71 -34.11 3.32
N GLU A 6 -14.93 -35.02 2.38
CA GLU A 6 -14.93 -34.71 0.95
C GLU A 6 -16.05 -33.74 0.57
N TYR A 7 -17.24 -33.88 1.14
CA TYR A 7 -18.35 -32.94 0.93
C TYR A 7 -18.07 -31.55 1.53
N ALA A 8 -17.22 -31.46 2.55
CA ALA A 8 -16.86 -30.21 3.20
C ALA A 8 -15.66 -29.49 2.55
N LEU A 9 -14.99 -30.12 1.57
CA LEU A 9 -13.92 -29.47 0.82
C LEU A 9 -14.49 -28.35 -0.06
N LEU A 10 -13.84 -27.20 -0.03
CA LEU A 10 -14.18 -26.06 -0.87
C LEU A 10 -13.11 -25.89 -1.97
N PRO A 11 -13.50 -25.52 -3.20
CA PRO A 11 -12.55 -25.13 -4.22
C PRO A 11 -11.84 -23.83 -3.84
N ASN A 12 -10.56 -23.70 -4.20
CA ASN A 12 -9.82 -22.46 -3.99
C ASN A 12 -10.26 -21.38 -4.99
N GLY A 13 -10.52 -20.17 -4.48
CA GLY A 13 -11.04 -19.05 -5.25
C GLY A 13 -10.09 -18.45 -6.29
N ILE A 14 -8.78 -18.74 -6.22
CA ILE A 14 -7.77 -18.33 -7.21
C ILE A 14 -7.39 -19.52 -8.12
N ARG A 15 -7.17 -20.69 -7.54
CA ARG A 15 -6.75 -21.91 -8.24
C ARG A 15 -7.81 -22.99 -8.12
N GLN A 16 -8.79 -22.99 -9.01
CA GLN A 16 -9.97 -23.86 -8.92
C GLN A 16 -9.68 -25.37 -8.90
N GLN A 17 -8.48 -25.79 -9.35
CA GLN A 17 -8.00 -27.16 -9.26
C GLN A 17 -7.54 -27.57 -7.84
N GLU A 18 -7.27 -26.60 -6.96
CA GLU A 18 -6.94 -26.82 -5.57
C GLU A 18 -8.20 -26.80 -4.70
N GLN A 19 -8.22 -27.59 -3.64
CA GLN A 19 -9.31 -27.64 -2.68
C GLN A 19 -8.75 -27.58 -1.26
N PHE A 20 -9.54 -27.03 -0.33
CA PHE A 20 -9.17 -26.94 1.07
C PHE A 20 -10.35 -27.28 1.98
N LEU A 21 -10.04 -27.82 3.17
CA LEU A 21 -10.98 -28.12 4.22
C LEU A 21 -10.99 -26.96 5.24
N PRO A 22 -12.09 -26.22 5.38
CA PRO A 22 -12.19 -25.16 6.37
C PRO A 22 -11.99 -25.66 7.80
N ALA A 23 -11.32 -24.87 8.64
CA ALA A 23 -11.06 -25.22 10.03
C ALA A 23 -12.35 -25.46 10.83
N GLY A 24 -13.41 -24.66 10.65
CA GLY A 24 -14.69 -24.88 11.33
C GLY A 24 -15.41 -26.14 10.85
N SER A 25 -15.29 -26.48 9.55
CA SER A 25 -15.77 -27.76 9.03
C SER A 25 -15.03 -28.93 9.66
N LEU A 26 -13.70 -28.87 9.74
CA LEU A 26 -12.88 -29.89 10.42
C LEU A 26 -13.33 -30.07 11.88
N GLU A 27 -13.48 -28.98 12.63
CA GLU A 27 -13.89 -29.02 14.05
C GLU A 27 -15.31 -29.60 14.23
N SER A 28 -16.25 -29.25 13.35
CA SER A 28 -17.62 -29.76 13.41
C SER A 28 -17.76 -31.23 12.97
N ILE A 29 -16.87 -31.70 12.09
CA ILE A 29 -16.87 -33.08 11.61
C ILE A 29 -16.12 -34.01 12.56
N CYS A 30 -14.96 -33.57 13.07
CA CYS A 30 -14.07 -34.32 13.96
C CYS A 30 -14.31 -33.97 15.43
N THR A 31 -15.55 -34.22 15.90
CA THR A 31 -15.90 -34.17 17.31
C THR A 31 -15.48 -35.46 18.02
N GLU A 32 -15.35 -35.42 19.34
CA GLU A 32 -14.96 -36.59 20.13
C GLU A 32 -15.88 -37.80 19.86
N VAL A 33 -17.19 -37.58 19.76
CA VAL A 33 -18.19 -38.61 19.47
C VAL A 33 -18.00 -39.22 18.07
N THR A 34 -17.79 -38.39 17.05
CA THR A 34 -17.66 -38.87 15.67
C THR A 34 -16.33 -39.57 15.44
N VAL A 35 -15.26 -39.09 16.08
CA VAL A 35 -13.94 -39.73 16.07
C VAL A 35 -14.01 -41.10 16.75
N PHE A 36 -14.55 -41.18 17.97
CA PHE A 36 -14.71 -42.45 18.70
C PHE A 36 -15.49 -43.48 17.89
N THR A 37 -16.62 -43.06 17.31
CA THR A 37 -17.50 -43.94 16.52
C THR A 37 -16.79 -44.49 15.29
N GLU A 38 -15.99 -43.68 14.60
CA GLU A 38 -15.25 -44.14 13.43
C GLU A 38 -14.08 -45.06 13.82
N LEU A 39 -13.37 -44.77 14.91
CA LEU A 39 -12.24 -45.57 15.40
C LEU A 39 -12.65 -46.95 15.91
N SER A 40 -13.86 -47.08 16.47
CA SER A 40 -14.42 -48.37 16.95
C SER A 40 -14.53 -49.44 15.85
N ARG A 41 -14.34 -49.07 14.57
CA ARG A 41 -14.31 -49.99 13.43
C ARG A 41 -12.93 -50.62 13.21
N TYR A 42 -11.88 -50.07 13.81
CA TYR A 42 -10.49 -50.41 13.55
C TYR A 42 -9.74 -50.91 14.78
N PHE A 43 -10.17 -50.51 15.97
CA PHE A 43 -9.49 -50.75 17.24
C PHE A 43 -10.46 -51.36 18.27
N ASP A 44 -9.92 -51.98 19.32
CA ASP A 44 -10.75 -52.40 20.47
C ASP A 44 -11.24 -51.20 21.29
N GLU A 45 -12.11 -51.45 22.28
CA GLU A 45 -12.73 -50.37 23.06
C GLU A 45 -11.71 -49.53 23.84
N GLU A 46 -10.66 -50.15 24.38
CA GLU A 46 -9.66 -49.47 25.20
C GLU A 46 -8.70 -48.66 24.33
N GLU A 47 -8.23 -49.25 23.24
CA GLU A 47 -7.44 -48.57 22.21
C GLU A 47 -8.21 -47.37 21.63
N THR A 48 -9.50 -47.55 21.32
CA THR A 48 -10.37 -46.50 20.78
C THR A 48 -10.45 -45.30 21.73
N LYS A 49 -10.60 -45.52 23.04
CA LYS A 49 -10.62 -44.45 24.05
C LYS A 49 -9.31 -43.66 24.04
N GLN A 50 -8.18 -44.36 24.07
CA GLN A 50 -6.87 -43.72 24.13
C GLN A 50 -6.55 -42.94 22.85
N VAL A 51 -6.83 -43.50 21.68
CA VAL A 51 -6.61 -42.84 20.37
C VAL A 51 -7.54 -41.63 20.21
N THR A 52 -8.80 -41.74 20.63
CA THR A 52 -9.75 -40.61 20.63
C THR A 52 -9.23 -39.46 21.50
N SER A 53 -8.75 -39.76 22.71
CA SER A 53 -8.18 -38.75 23.61
C SER A 53 -6.97 -38.04 23.01
N TYR A 54 -6.14 -38.74 22.26
CA TYR A 54 -4.99 -38.17 21.57
C TYR A 54 -5.42 -37.26 20.40
N ILE A 55 -6.38 -37.69 19.56
CA ILE A 55 -6.85 -36.88 18.44
C ILE A 55 -7.55 -35.61 18.92
N CYS A 56 -8.38 -35.73 19.95
CA CYS A 56 -9.21 -34.65 20.49
C CYS A 56 -8.58 -33.91 21.67
N ASP A 57 -7.27 -34.05 21.89
CA ASP A 57 -6.56 -33.30 22.94
C ASP A 57 -6.78 -31.79 22.78
N ARG A 58 -7.07 -31.09 23.89
CA ARG A 58 -7.44 -29.67 23.87
C ARG A 58 -6.28 -28.73 23.55
N ARG A 59 -5.04 -29.16 23.77
CA ARG A 59 -3.83 -28.34 23.60
C ARG A 59 -2.98 -28.81 22.43
N LYS A 60 -2.95 -30.11 22.17
CA LYS A 60 -2.11 -30.75 21.16
C LYS A 60 -2.93 -31.73 20.31
N PRO A 61 -3.96 -31.26 19.60
CA PRO A 61 -4.82 -32.13 18.80
C PRO A 61 -4.05 -32.76 17.64
N ALA A 62 -4.57 -33.91 17.17
CA ALA A 62 -4.14 -34.58 15.95
C ALA A 62 -5.33 -34.74 14.96
N LYS A 63 -6.25 -33.76 14.95
CA LYS A 63 -7.48 -33.78 14.13
C LYS A 63 -7.18 -33.65 12.64
N LYS A 64 -6.23 -32.80 12.25
CA LYS A 64 -5.79 -32.68 10.85
C LYS A 64 -5.15 -33.99 10.39
N ILE A 65 -4.27 -34.58 11.20
CA ILE A 65 -3.67 -35.90 10.89
C ILE A 65 -4.77 -36.95 10.70
N PHE A 66 -5.71 -37.04 11.65
CA PHE A 66 -6.86 -37.96 11.54
C PHE A 66 -7.69 -37.72 10.27
N ALA A 67 -8.00 -36.46 9.93
CA ALA A 67 -8.76 -36.13 8.74
C ALA A 67 -8.01 -36.51 7.44
N ILE A 68 -6.70 -36.31 7.37
CA ILE A 68 -5.87 -36.75 6.24
C ILE A 68 -5.95 -38.27 6.10
N LEU A 69 -5.78 -39.01 7.20
CA LEU A 69 -5.87 -40.47 7.21
C LEU A 69 -7.27 -40.97 6.80
N ALA A 70 -8.32 -40.29 7.23
CA ALA A 70 -9.69 -40.59 6.80
C ALA A 70 -9.88 -40.33 5.29
N LEU A 71 -9.38 -39.23 4.75
CA LEU A 71 -9.47 -38.91 3.32
C LEU A 71 -8.77 -39.94 2.43
N ILE A 72 -7.66 -40.52 2.90
CA ILE A 72 -6.91 -41.56 2.17
C ILE A 72 -7.37 -42.99 2.49
N ASN A 73 -8.41 -43.17 3.31
CA ASN A 73 -8.93 -44.47 3.78
C ASN A 73 -7.88 -45.33 4.51
N ARG A 74 -7.08 -44.71 5.39
CA ARG A 74 -6.02 -45.38 6.18
C ARG A 74 -6.07 -44.99 7.67
N ILE A 75 -7.26 -44.94 8.27
CA ILE A 75 -7.46 -44.53 9.67
C ILE A 75 -6.66 -45.42 10.63
N GLU A 76 -6.48 -46.70 10.30
CA GLU A 76 -5.70 -47.65 11.10
C GLU A 76 -4.24 -47.19 11.34
N LEU A 77 -3.71 -46.30 10.51
CA LEU A 77 -2.36 -45.77 10.68
C LEU A 77 -2.26 -44.73 11.81
N ILE A 78 -3.36 -44.22 12.35
CA ILE A 78 -3.31 -43.14 13.37
C ILE A 78 -2.49 -43.52 14.59
N GLU A 79 -2.47 -44.81 14.95
CA GLU A 79 -1.66 -45.30 16.07
C GLU A 79 -0.16 -45.16 15.80
N THR A 80 0.29 -45.34 14.56
CA THR A 80 1.69 -45.12 14.20
C THR A 80 2.12 -43.65 14.37
N PHE A 81 1.22 -42.70 14.10
CA PHE A 81 1.45 -41.27 14.36
C PHE A 81 1.44 -40.97 15.87
N ARG A 82 0.52 -41.60 16.62
CA ARG A 82 0.44 -41.50 18.09
C ARG A 82 1.73 -41.99 18.74
N ASN A 83 2.22 -43.17 18.32
CA ASN A 83 3.45 -43.77 18.84
C ASN A 83 4.69 -42.94 18.48
N ALA A 84 4.69 -42.31 17.29
CA ALA A 84 5.70 -41.35 16.88
C ALA A 84 5.51 -39.95 17.51
N THR A 85 4.46 -39.73 18.31
CA THR A 85 4.13 -38.47 19.01
C THR A 85 3.91 -37.26 18.08
N PHE A 86 3.45 -37.48 16.85
CA PHE A 86 3.13 -36.39 15.93
C PHE A 86 1.83 -35.69 16.32
N ILE A 87 1.72 -34.39 16.09
CA ILE A 87 0.48 -33.63 16.29
C ILE A 87 0.23 -32.70 15.10
N ASP A 88 -0.92 -32.02 15.07
CA ASP A 88 -1.29 -31.14 13.96
C ASP A 88 -0.28 -30.00 13.72
N GLU A 89 0.42 -29.53 14.76
CA GLU A 89 1.48 -28.51 14.67
C GLU A 89 2.78 -29.02 14.02
N ASP A 90 2.95 -30.34 13.88
CA ASP A 90 4.09 -30.94 13.21
C ASP A 90 3.89 -31.05 11.69
N LEU A 91 2.65 -30.86 11.20
CA LEU A 91 2.37 -30.78 9.78
C LEU A 91 2.97 -29.49 9.17
N PRO A 92 3.42 -29.53 7.91
CA PRO A 92 3.50 -30.68 7.02
C PRO A 92 4.68 -31.61 7.32
N LEU A 93 4.53 -32.89 7.03
CA LEU A 93 5.59 -33.91 7.07
C LEU A 93 6.22 -34.12 5.68
N ALA A 94 7.51 -34.49 5.67
CA ALA A 94 8.21 -34.86 4.45
C ALA A 94 8.20 -36.37 4.23
N LYS A 95 8.03 -36.80 2.98
CA LYS A 95 8.33 -38.18 2.57
C LYS A 95 9.82 -38.33 2.31
N ASN A 96 10.37 -39.51 2.57
CA ASN A 96 11.72 -39.85 2.12
C ASN A 96 11.75 -40.23 0.62
N ILE A 97 12.96 -40.33 0.05
CA ILE A 97 13.17 -40.67 -1.36
C ILE A 97 12.57 -42.03 -1.71
N GLU A 98 12.69 -42.99 -0.79
CA GLU A 98 12.16 -44.36 -0.95
C GLU A 98 10.64 -44.46 -0.71
N GLU A 99 9.98 -43.36 -0.31
CA GLU A 99 8.56 -43.29 0.05
C GLU A 99 8.13 -44.37 1.05
N SER A 100 9.03 -44.71 1.96
CA SER A 100 8.87 -45.71 3.01
C SER A 100 8.60 -45.10 4.39
N GLU A 101 8.77 -43.78 4.56
CA GLU A 101 8.47 -43.09 5.80
C GLU A 101 7.94 -41.66 5.59
N LEU A 102 7.18 -41.18 6.57
CA LEU A 102 6.87 -39.76 6.77
C LEU A 102 7.66 -39.25 7.96
N ARG A 103 8.47 -38.21 7.77
CA ARG A 103 9.37 -37.67 8.81
C ARG A 103 9.10 -36.19 9.07
N SER A 104 9.52 -35.74 10.25
CA SER A 104 9.53 -34.31 10.56
C SER A 104 10.38 -33.54 9.55
N ARG A 105 9.98 -32.29 9.27
CA ARG A 105 10.75 -31.37 8.41
C ARG A 105 11.72 -30.51 9.22
N ARG A 106 11.63 -30.53 10.55
CA ARG A 106 12.51 -29.74 11.42
C ARG A 106 13.89 -30.40 11.44
N PRO A 107 15.00 -29.66 11.19
CA PRO A 107 16.34 -30.25 11.10
C PRO A 107 16.76 -31.07 12.33
N ASP A 108 16.34 -30.64 13.52
CA ASP A 108 16.72 -31.26 14.79
C ASP A 108 15.73 -32.35 15.25
N ASP A 109 14.71 -32.66 14.45
CA ASP A 109 13.65 -33.60 14.80
C ASP A 109 13.75 -34.88 13.97
N GLN A 110 14.12 -35.97 14.62
CA GLN A 110 14.32 -37.28 13.99
C GLN A 110 13.06 -38.15 14.01
N ARG A 111 11.91 -37.64 14.49
CA ARG A 111 10.66 -38.41 14.49
C ARG A 111 10.27 -38.81 13.06
N ALA A 112 9.84 -40.06 12.92
CA ALA A 112 9.34 -40.61 11.67
C ALA A 112 8.27 -41.67 11.92
N VAL A 113 7.30 -41.74 11.01
CA VAL A 113 6.35 -42.84 10.87
C VAL A 113 6.89 -43.80 9.82
N LEU A 114 7.36 -44.96 10.26
CA LEU A 114 7.82 -46.04 9.39
C LEU A 114 6.63 -46.94 9.02
N LEU A 115 6.46 -47.22 7.74
CA LEU A 115 5.46 -48.18 7.26
C LEU A 115 6.13 -49.43 6.64
N THR A 116 5.38 -50.51 6.49
CA THR A 116 5.89 -51.86 6.17
C THR A 116 6.44 -52.04 4.74
N ARG A 117 6.65 -50.94 3.99
CA ARG A 117 7.09 -50.90 2.59
C ARG A 117 6.21 -51.72 1.63
N SER A 118 4.98 -52.06 2.02
CA SER A 118 3.98 -52.63 1.13
C SER A 118 3.54 -51.60 0.08
N LEU A 119 3.08 -52.06 -1.11
CA LEU A 119 2.56 -51.14 -2.15
C LEU A 119 1.40 -50.27 -1.61
N ARG A 120 0.58 -50.83 -0.71
CA ARG A 120 -0.53 -50.11 -0.07
C ARG A 120 -0.03 -48.97 0.83
N ASP A 121 1.07 -49.19 1.54
CA ASP A 121 1.68 -48.19 2.42
C ASP A 121 2.44 -47.11 1.66
N ILE A 122 3.15 -47.48 0.59
CA ILE A 122 3.79 -46.51 -0.32
C ILE A 122 2.73 -45.57 -0.91
N LYS A 123 1.60 -46.12 -1.36
CA LYS A 123 0.47 -45.31 -1.85
C LYS A 123 -0.09 -44.40 -0.75
N ALA A 124 -0.23 -44.90 0.48
CA ALA A 124 -0.70 -44.09 1.60
C ALA A 124 0.24 -42.92 1.92
N ILE A 125 1.56 -43.12 1.88
CA ILE A 125 2.55 -42.05 2.10
C ILE A 125 2.43 -40.98 1.01
N ARG A 126 2.32 -41.38 -0.26
CA ARG A 126 2.10 -40.45 -1.38
C ARG A 126 0.80 -39.66 -1.20
N ASP A 127 -0.30 -40.36 -0.93
CA ASP A 127 -1.62 -39.75 -0.78
C ASP A 127 -1.65 -38.82 0.45
N PHE A 128 -1.03 -39.20 1.57
CA PHE A 128 -0.88 -38.34 2.75
C PHE A 128 -0.09 -37.08 2.42
N ASN A 129 1.04 -37.22 1.73
CA ASN A 129 1.92 -36.11 1.37
C ASN A 129 1.21 -35.06 0.50
N LEU A 130 0.25 -35.49 -0.34
CA LEU A 130 -0.60 -34.61 -1.14
C LEU A 130 -1.77 -34.03 -0.33
N LYS A 131 -2.50 -34.88 0.41
CA LYS A 131 -3.73 -34.50 1.11
C LYS A 131 -3.48 -33.64 2.35
N GLN A 132 -2.28 -33.67 2.93
CA GLN A 132 -1.95 -32.78 4.05
C GLN A 132 -2.11 -31.30 3.69
N TRP A 133 -1.89 -30.91 2.44
CA TRP A 133 -2.06 -29.52 2.00
C TRP A 133 -3.52 -29.10 1.89
N TRP A 134 -4.45 -30.05 1.77
CA TRP A 134 -5.89 -29.79 1.72
C TRP A 134 -6.45 -29.53 3.12
N VAL A 135 -5.74 -29.96 4.16
CA VAL A 135 -6.20 -29.91 5.55
C VAL A 135 -5.37 -28.94 6.39
N ASN A 136 -4.06 -28.83 6.13
CA ASN A 136 -3.16 -27.93 6.83
C ASN A 136 -3.18 -26.52 6.23
N ILE A 137 -4.30 -25.84 6.42
CA ILE A 137 -4.57 -24.53 5.84
C ILE A 137 -4.13 -23.41 6.81
N PRO A 138 -3.42 -22.37 6.31
CA PRO A 138 -3.01 -21.24 7.13
C PRO A 138 -4.16 -20.52 7.82
N PHE A 139 -3.86 -19.91 8.98
CA PHE A 139 -4.76 -18.99 9.68
C PHE A 139 -4.10 -17.62 9.76
N PHE A 140 -4.81 -16.57 9.36
CA PHE A 140 -4.33 -15.19 9.40
C PHE A 140 -4.83 -14.48 10.66
N ASP A 141 -3.96 -14.37 11.66
CA ASP A 141 -4.29 -13.72 12.92
C ASP A 141 -3.85 -12.25 12.96
N LYS A 142 -4.65 -11.40 13.60
CA LYS A 142 -4.28 -10.03 13.97
C LYS A 142 -3.34 -10.10 15.18
N GLY A 143 -2.06 -10.36 14.94
CA GLY A 143 -1.06 -10.55 16.01
C GLY A 143 -1.14 -9.48 17.10
N ILE A 144 -1.10 -9.92 18.36
CA ILE A 144 -1.31 -9.11 19.58
C ILE A 144 -0.32 -7.91 19.67
N ASN A 145 0.86 -8.00 19.03
CA ASN A 145 1.94 -7.03 19.17
C ASN A 145 2.29 -6.22 17.90
N GLN A 146 1.50 -6.27 16.82
CA GLN A 146 1.80 -5.55 15.55
C GLN A 146 3.19 -5.81 14.96
N THR A 147 3.96 -6.77 15.49
CA THR A 147 5.08 -7.35 14.77
C THR A 147 4.47 -8.08 13.61
N TYR A 148 4.36 -7.39 12.46
CA TYR A 148 3.89 -7.90 11.18
C TYR A 148 4.78 -9.05 10.74
N GLY A 149 4.71 -10.18 11.44
CA GLY A 149 5.56 -11.35 11.31
C GLY A 149 5.60 -11.73 9.86
N TYR A 150 6.80 -11.78 9.31
CA TYR A 150 6.98 -12.22 7.95
C TYR A 150 6.72 -13.72 7.91
N LEU A 151 5.59 -14.13 7.34
CA LEU A 151 5.25 -15.53 7.21
C LEU A 151 5.89 -16.09 5.94
N VAL A 152 6.50 -17.26 6.06
CA VAL A 152 7.05 -17.99 4.91
C VAL A 152 6.24 -19.27 4.77
N PHE A 153 5.54 -19.39 3.66
CA PHE A 153 4.75 -20.57 3.34
C PHE A 153 5.45 -21.45 2.32
N ASP A 154 5.25 -22.75 2.41
CA ASP A 154 5.73 -23.70 1.40
C ASP A 154 5.03 -23.50 0.05
N SER A 155 5.70 -23.90 -1.03
CA SER A 155 5.18 -23.81 -2.40
C SER A 155 3.83 -24.48 -2.61
N ASP A 156 3.56 -25.54 -1.85
CA ASP A 156 2.36 -26.37 -1.92
C ASP A 156 1.26 -25.94 -0.95
N THR A 157 1.52 -24.91 -0.14
CA THR A 157 0.52 -24.35 0.78
C THR A 157 -0.69 -23.88 0.00
N ILE A 158 -1.85 -24.46 0.30
CA ILE A 158 -3.14 -24.00 -0.24
C ILE A 158 -3.65 -22.88 0.67
N MET A 159 -3.87 -21.71 0.07
CA MET A 159 -4.38 -20.56 0.80
C MET A 159 -5.91 -20.64 0.96
N PRO A 160 -6.49 -20.10 2.04
CA PRO A 160 -7.93 -20.14 2.32
C PRO A 160 -8.74 -19.11 1.50
N TRP A 161 -8.50 -19.01 0.19
CA TRP A 161 -9.25 -18.11 -0.68
C TRP A 161 -10.62 -18.71 -1.01
N GLU A 162 -11.68 -18.06 -0.53
CA GLU A 162 -13.06 -18.41 -0.85
C GLU A 162 -13.45 -17.88 -2.25
N SER A 163 -12.96 -16.70 -2.61
CA SER A 163 -13.14 -16.12 -3.95
C SER A 163 -12.04 -15.10 -4.26
N ALA A 164 -11.85 -14.81 -5.55
CA ALA A 164 -10.97 -13.75 -6.02
C ALA A 164 -11.60 -13.01 -7.21
N GLY A 165 -11.41 -11.68 -7.22
CA GLY A 165 -11.86 -10.79 -8.28
C GLY A 165 -10.84 -10.63 -9.40
N HIS A 166 -10.98 -9.62 -10.24
CA HIS A 166 -10.00 -9.33 -11.29
C HIS A 166 -8.72 -8.71 -10.71
N SER A 167 -7.59 -9.00 -11.34
CA SER A 167 -6.31 -8.39 -11.00
C SER A 167 -6.21 -6.99 -11.57
N ILE A 168 -5.90 -6.02 -10.72
CA ILE A 168 -5.63 -4.63 -11.06
C ILE A 168 -4.12 -4.45 -11.09
N VAL A 169 -3.56 -4.18 -12.27
CA VAL A 169 -2.11 -3.96 -12.43
C VAL A 169 -1.71 -2.66 -11.73
N THR A 170 -0.76 -2.75 -10.80
CA THR A 170 -0.25 -1.60 -10.04
C THR A 170 1.18 -1.30 -10.49
N GLY A 171 1.33 -0.35 -11.41
CA GLY A 171 2.64 0.05 -11.94
C GLY A 171 3.41 -1.11 -12.59
N GLY A 172 4.75 -1.06 -12.52
CA GLY A 172 5.63 -2.01 -13.21
C GLY A 172 6.09 -3.24 -12.40
N TYR A 173 5.61 -3.44 -11.17
CA TYR A 173 6.21 -4.41 -10.23
C TYR A 173 5.20 -5.37 -9.57
N GLY A 174 3.92 -5.32 -9.90
CA GLY A 174 2.93 -6.20 -9.27
C GLY A 174 1.48 -5.90 -9.66
N PHE A 175 0.56 -6.59 -8.99
CA PHE A 175 -0.88 -6.37 -9.13
C PHE A 175 -1.57 -6.49 -7.76
N VAL A 176 -2.77 -5.93 -7.68
CA VAL A 176 -3.67 -6.06 -6.53
C VAL A 176 -4.93 -6.79 -6.97
N GLN A 177 -5.40 -7.74 -6.18
CA GLN A 177 -6.65 -8.46 -6.44
C GLN A 177 -7.55 -8.41 -5.21
N LYS A 178 -8.86 -8.24 -5.39
CA LYS A 178 -9.83 -8.43 -4.31
C LYS A 178 -9.93 -9.92 -4.02
N VAL A 179 -9.71 -10.33 -2.77
CA VAL A 179 -9.88 -11.71 -2.33
C VAL A 179 -10.84 -11.77 -1.16
N LYS A 180 -11.56 -12.88 -1.03
CA LYS A 180 -12.30 -13.24 0.18
C LYS A 180 -11.57 -14.39 0.87
N ILE A 181 -11.25 -14.21 2.14
CA ILE A 181 -10.65 -15.26 2.96
C ILE A 181 -11.79 -15.99 3.66
N HIS A 182 -11.73 -17.32 3.69
CA HIS A 182 -12.74 -18.10 4.42
C HIS A 182 -12.74 -17.68 5.90
N LYS A 183 -13.93 -17.41 6.45
CA LYS A 183 -14.11 -16.84 7.81
C LYS A 183 -13.43 -17.64 8.93
N ASP A 184 -13.30 -18.95 8.76
CA ASP A 184 -12.66 -19.84 9.74
C ASP A 184 -11.12 -19.78 9.71
N HIS A 185 -10.53 -18.97 8.82
CA HIS A 185 -9.10 -18.87 8.60
C HIS A 185 -8.54 -17.45 8.80
N HIS A 186 -9.29 -16.55 9.43
CA HIS A 186 -8.75 -15.26 9.86
C HIS A 186 -9.48 -14.72 11.09
N SER A 187 -8.82 -13.82 11.83
CA SER A 187 -9.42 -13.11 12.97
C SER A 187 -9.75 -11.64 12.66
N PHE A 188 -9.62 -11.20 11.41
CA PHE A 188 -9.92 -9.81 11.01
C PHE A 188 -11.42 -9.49 11.09
N PRO A 189 -11.89 -8.67 12.05
CA PRO A 189 -13.31 -8.38 12.21
C PRO A 189 -13.78 -7.34 11.18
N GLY A 190 -15.05 -7.42 10.77
CA GLY A 190 -15.74 -6.33 10.06
C GLY A 190 -15.43 -6.19 8.57
N HIS A 191 -14.48 -6.94 8.02
CA HIS A 191 -14.10 -6.85 6.61
C HIS A 191 -14.83 -7.88 5.73
N LYS A 192 -15.47 -7.42 4.65
CA LYS A 192 -16.16 -8.28 3.68
C LYS A 192 -15.24 -8.84 2.58
N GLY A 193 -14.08 -8.23 2.41
CA GLY A 193 -13.06 -8.61 1.44
C GLY A 193 -11.73 -7.93 1.73
N PHE A 194 -10.70 -8.42 1.07
CA PHE A 194 -9.33 -8.00 1.30
C PHE A 194 -8.64 -7.66 -0.02
N ALA A 195 -7.72 -6.71 0.01
CA ALA A 195 -6.82 -6.43 -1.10
C ALA A 195 -5.54 -7.24 -0.92
N LEU A 196 -5.25 -8.14 -1.86
CA LEU A 196 -4.01 -8.90 -1.92
C LEU A 196 -3.09 -8.26 -2.96
N LYS A 197 -2.06 -7.54 -2.49
CA LYS A 197 -1.00 -6.99 -3.34
C LYS A 197 0.08 -8.03 -3.54
N THR A 198 0.25 -8.49 -4.77
CA THR A 198 1.30 -9.45 -5.17
C THR A 198 2.41 -8.71 -5.90
N ILE A 199 3.62 -8.77 -5.35
CA ILE A 199 4.83 -8.24 -5.98
C ILE A 199 5.42 -9.36 -6.84
N LEU A 200 5.50 -9.09 -8.14
CA LEU A 200 6.02 -10.06 -9.10
C LEU A 200 7.56 -10.02 -9.14
N PRO A 201 8.23 -11.15 -9.43
CA PRO A 201 9.68 -11.24 -9.60
C PRO A 201 10.13 -10.62 -10.92
N VAL A 202 9.80 -9.34 -11.15
CA VAL A 202 10.28 -8.62 -12.32
C VAL A 202 11.63 -8.00 -11.96
N LYS A 203 12.70 -8.72 -12.30
CA LYS A 203 14.13 -8.41 -12.02
C LYS A 203 14.50 -8.78 -10.57
N GLU A 204 15.78 -9.09 -10.33
CA GLU A 204 16.42 -9.59 -9.07
C GLU A 204 16.25 -8.69 -7.82
N LYS A 205 15.20 -7.87 -7.74
CA LYS A 205 14.96 -6.86 -6.71
C LYS A 205 13.59 -7.01 -6.02
N ALA A 206 12.76 -7.98 -6.38
CA ALA A 206 11.41 -8.14 -5.82
C ALA A 206 11.40 -8.28 -4.30
N ARG A 207 12.26 -9.15 -3.73
CA ARG A 207 12.45 -9.26 -2.27
C ARG A 207 12.82 -7.92 -1.63
N GLY A 208 13.73 -7.17 -2.26
CA GLY A 208 14.15 -5.86 -1.78
C GLY A 208 13.07 -4.77 -1.89
N ILE A 209 12.13 -4.89 -2.83
CA ILE A 209 10.94 -4.02 -2.94
C ILE A 209 9.95 -4.38 -1.82
N PHE A 210 9.64 -5.66 -1.67
CA PHE A 210 8.78 -6.17 -0.62
C PHE A 210 9.27 -5.77 0.78
N GLN A 211 10.55 -6.03 1.09
CA GLN A 211 11.13 -5.68 2.39
C GLN A 211 11.07 -4.17 2.65
N LYS A 212 11.30 -3.33 1.65
CA LYS A 212 11.19 -1.87 1.80
C LYS A 212 9.78 -1.43 2.13
N GLU A 213 8.79 -2.00 1.46
CA GLU A 213 7.38 -1.68 1.70
C GLU A 213 6.90 -2.22 3.07
N LEU A 214 7.27 -3.46 3.42
CA LEU A 214 6.96 -4.05 4.73
C LEU A 214 7.58 -3.26 5.90
N VAL A 215 8.86 -2.87 5.78
CA VAL A 215 9.51 -2.02 6.79
C VAL A 215 8.84 -0.66 6.90
N ALA A 216 8.31 -0.13 5.81
CA ALA A 216 7.61 1.13 5.83
C ALA A 216 6.33 1.06 6.68
N PHE A 217 5.52 0.01 6.52
CA PHE A 217 4.35 -0.23 7.37
C PHE A 217 4.72 -0.51 8.83
N ARG A 218 5.77 -1.29 9.10
CA ARG A 218 6.27 -1.55 10.46
C ARG A 218 6.72 -0.30 11.22
N LYS A 219 7.07 0.77 10.52
CA LYS A 219 7.57 2.01 11.12
C LYS A 219 6.49 3.03 11.46
N VAL A 220 5.28 2.87 10.91
CA VAL A 220 4.23 3.87 11.05
C VAL A 220 3.18 3.34 12.00
N CYS A 221 2.79 4.16 12.98
CA CYS A 221 1.74 3.80 13.92
C CYS A 221 0.38 3.73 13.20
N PRO A 222 -0.48 2.75 13.50
CA PRO A 222 -1.82 2.70 12.94
C PRO A 222 -2.62 3.99 13.22
N ARG A 223 -3.29 4.51 12.18
CA ARG A 223 -4.16 5.68 12.26
C ARG A 223 -5.44 5.46 11.45
N PRO A 224 -6.56 6.13 11.78
CA PRO A 224 -7.81 5.99 11.04
C PRO A 224 -7.65 6.25 9.53
N ASN A 225 -6.95 7.33 9.15
CA ASN A 225 -6.73 7.76 7.77
C ASN A 225 -5.44 7.17 7.15
N LEU A 226 -4.96 6.05 7.67
CA LEU A 226 -3.85 5.29 7.10
C LEU A 226 -4.30 3.85 6.88
N VAL A 227 -3.96 3.28 5.71
CA VAL A 227 -4.27 1.87 5.45
C VAL A 227 -3.47 0.98 6.40
N GLU A 228 -4.17 0.04 7.05
CA GLU A 228 -3.57 -0.96 7.93
C GLU A 228 -3.10 -2.15 7.10
N LEU A 229 -1.84 -2.54 7.24
CA LEU A 229 -1.34 -3.82 6.77
C LEU A 229 -1.88 -4.91 7.70
N LEU A 230 -2.60 -5.91 7.19
CA LEU A 230 -3.15 -7.00 7.99
C LEU A 230 -2.16 -8.16 8.14
N SER A 231 -1.49 -8.52 7.03
CA SER A 231 -0.52 -9.61 7.00
C SER A 231 0.46 -9.41 5.84
N ALA A 232 1.64 -10.02 5.96
CA ALA A 232 2.66 -10.02 4.92
C ALA A 232 3.34 -11.40 4.88
N PHE A 233 3.48 -11.96 3.69
CA PHE A 233 4.00 -13.32 3.53
C PHE A 233 4.68 -13.56 2.20
N GLU A 234 5.57 -14.56 2.13
CA GLU A 234 6.13 -15.09 0.90
C GLU A 234 5.74 -16.56 0.69
N ILE A 235 5.69 -16.98 -0.57
CA ILE A 235 5.63 -18.40 -0.92
C ILE A 235 7.02 -18.86 -1.36
N SER A 236 7.64 -19.70 -0.54
CA SER A 236 8.98 -20.25 -0.76
C SER A 236 9.09 -20.95 -2.11
N GLY A 237 10.22 -20.75 -2.78
CA GLY A 237 10.51 -21.33 -4.10
C GLY A 237 9.76 -20.70 -5.28
N LYS A 238 8.89 -19.70 -5.06
CA LYS A 238 8.13 -19.02 -6.13
C LYS A 238 8.50 -17.54 -6.33
N ASP A 239 9.32 -16.96 -5.46
CA ASP A 239 9.64 -15.51 -5.43
C ASP A 239 8.40 -14.60 -5.51
N GLN A 240 7.30 -15.06 -4.90
CA GLN A 240 6.05 -14.32 -4.80
C GLN A 240 5.92 -13.74 -3.40
N PHE A 241 5.82 -12.42 -3.33
CA PHE A 241 5.69 -11.68 -2.07
C PHE A 241 4.34 -10.99 -2.02
N MET A 242 3.63 -11.14 -0.91
CA MET A 242 2.26 -10.66 -0.76
C MET A 242 2.10 -9.75 0.45
N LEU A 243 1.31 -8.69 0.27
CA LEU A 243 0.83 -7.82 1.33
C LEU A 243 -0.70 -7.83 1.32
N LEU A 244 -1.30 -8.07 2.48
CA LEU A 244 -2.74 -8.18 2.67
C LEU A 244 -3.28 -6.95 3.39
N PHE A 245 -4.32 -6.33 2.83
CA PHE A 245 -4.96 -5.12 3.37
C PHE A 245 -6.49 -5.27 3.40
N PRO A 246 -7.21 -4.44 4.16
CA PRO A 246 -8.65 -4.30 3.99
C PRO A 246 -8.98 -3.82 2.57
N TRP A 247 -10.07 -4.32 1.98
CA TRP A 247 -10.53 -3.86 0.67
C TRP A 247 -11.30 -2.54 0.78
N ALA A 248 -10.92 -1.54 -0.02
CA ALA A 248 -11.64 -0.27 -0.10
C ALA A 248 -12.83 -0.38 -1.07
N GLU A 249 -14.04 -0.62 -0.55
CA GLU A 249 -15.25 -0.76 -1.40
C GLU A 249 -15.57 0.51 -2.21
N GLY A 250 -15.16 1.68 -1.73
CA GLY A 250 -15.35 2.96 -2.43
C GLY A 250 -14.29 3.25 -3.49
N GLY A 251 -13.32 2.34 -3.71
CA GLY A 251 -12.22 2.56 -4.64
C GLY A 251 -11.21 3.59 -4.15
N SER A 252 -10.52 4.23 -5.09
CA SER A 252 -9.64 5.37 -4.80
C SER A 252 -10.43 6.68 -4.68
N MET A 253 -9.78 7.70 -4.15
CA MET A 253 -10.31 9.06 -4.09
C MET A 253 -10.48 9.64 -5.50
N ASP A 254 -9.70 9.19 -6.48
CA ASP A 254 -9.93 9.56 -7.87
C ASP A 254 -11.25 8.97 -8.39
N ASP A 255 -11.52 7.69 -8.10
CA ASP A 255 -12.78 7.02 -8.45
C ASP A 255 -13.98 7.71 -7.79
N LEU A 256 -13.84 8.11 -6.52
CA LEU A 256 -14.84 8.89 -5.80
C LEU A 256 -15.09 10.24 -6.46
N MET A 257 -14.02 10.98 -6.79
CA MET A 257 -14.12 12.32 -7.37
C MET A 257 -14.50 12.31 -8.87
N ASN A 258 -14.60 11.14 -9.50
CA ASN A 258 -15.16 10.97 -10.85
C ASN A 258 -16.69 10.81 -10.81
N GLN A 259 -17.28 10.63 -9.63
CA GLN A 259 -18.73 10.60 -9.41
C GLN A 259 -19.27 12.00 -9.09
N SER A 260 -20.59 12.16 -9.06
CA SER A 260 -21.25 13.40 -8.64
C SER A 260 -21.13 13.57 -7.12
N SER A 261 -20.64 14.73 -6.67
CA SER A 261 -20.55 15.04 -5.24
C SER A 261 -21.95 15.23 -4.62
N LYS A 262 -22.92 15.67 -5.42
CA LYS A 262 -24.33 15.74 -5.04
C LYS A 262 -24.94 14.36 -4.77
N ASP A 263 -24.53 13.32 -5.48
CA ASP A 263 -25.09 11.99 -5.30
C ASP A 263 -24.69 11.43 -3.93
N LEU A 264 -23.47 11.72 -3.49
CA LEU A 264 -23.00 11.42 -2.13
C LEU A 264 -23.82 12.17 -1.06
N PHE A 265 -24.15 13.44 -1.33
CA PHE A 265 -25.00 14.26 -0.44
C PHE A 265 -26.45 13.76 -0.38
N ILE A 266 -27.07 13.50 -1.53
CA ILE A 266 -28.48 13.10 -1.65
C ILE A 266 -28.69 11.70 -1.06
N SER A 267 -27.78 10.76 -1.36
CA SER A 267 -27.90 9.37 -0.89
C SER A 267 -27.92 9.22 0.63
N LEU A 268 -27.38 10.19 1.37
CA LEU A 268 -27.23 10.12 2.83
C LEU A 268 -28.16 11.08 3.60
N GLN A 269 -28.95 11.93 2.92
CA GLN A 269 -29.90 12.87 3.53
C GLN A 269 -29.29 13.76 4.65
N LEU A 270 -27.99 14.07 4.58
CA LEU A 270 -27.28 14.80 5.63
C LEU A 270 -27.42 16.32 5.48
N PRO A 271 -27.44 17.09 6.58
CA PRO A 271 -27.40 18.54 6.50
C PRO A 271 -26.02 19.02 5.98
N PRO A 272 -25.96 20.14 5.24
CA PRO A 272 -24.70 20.67 4.70
C PRO A 272 -23.57 20.86 5.73
N ARG A 273 -23.93 21.11 7.00
CA ARG A 273 -22.97 21.25 8.11
C ARG A 273 -22.19 19.96 8.35
N ASP A 274 -22.84 18.81 8.33
CA ASP A 274 -22.21 17.52 8.64
C ASP A 274 -21.23 17.12 7.54
N PHE A 275 -21.54 17.50 6.30
CA PHE A 275 -20.63 17.33 5.18
C PHE A 275 -19.36 18.21 5.31
N VAL A 276 -19.51 19.46 5.73
CA VAL A 276 -18.37 20.36 6.00
C VAL A 276 -17.51 19.83 7.16
N GLN A 277 -18.15 19.32 8.21
CA GLN A 277 -17.44 18.66 9.32
C GLN A 277 -16.71 17.40 8.84
N TRP A 278 -17.35 16.58 8.02
CA TRP A 278 -16.74 15.39 7.46
C TRP A 278 -15.52 15.74 6.61
N ILE A 279 -15.62 16.66 5.65
CA ILE A 279 -14.48 17.00 4.80
C ILE A 279 -13.32 17.60 5.61
N THR A 280 -13.62 18.43 6.61
CA THR A 280 -12.60 18.99 7.51
C THR A 280 -11.93 17.88 8.31
N SER A 281 -12.71 16.92 8.82
CA SER A 281 -12.20 15.73 9.49
C SER A 281 -11.33 14.87 8.56
N GLN A 282 -11.69 14.71 7.29
CA GLN A 282 -10.89 13.95 6.33
C GLN A 282 -9.57 14.68 6.03
N CYS A 283 -9.60 16.00 5.78
CA CYS A 283 -8.38 16.79 5.58
C CYS A 283 -7.46 16.71 6.80
N ARG A 284 -8.00 16.85 8.02
CA ARG A 284 -7.23 16.74 9.27
C ARG A 284 -6.63 15.35 9.41
N GLY A 285 -7.43 14.30 9.25
CA GLY A 285 -6.99 12.91 9.36
C GLY A 285 -5.89 12.53 8.35
N LEU A 286 -6.00 12.99 7.09
CA LEU A 286 -4.95 12.79 6.09
C LEU A 286 -3.64 13.51 6.47
N VAL A 287 -3.72 14.70 7.06
CA VAL A 287 -2.54 15.44 7.54
C VAL A 287 -1.91 14.74 8.75
N GLU A 288 -2.70 14.21 9.68
CA GLU A 288 -2.22 13.42 10.82
C GLU A 288 -1.53 12.13 10.35
N ALA A 289 -2.16 11.38 9.44
CA ALA A 289 -1.58 10.17 8.86
C ALA A 289 -0.25 10.46 8.15
N LEU A 290 -0.16 11.57 7.40
CA LEU A 290 1.09 12.00 6.78
C LEU A 290 2.14 12.44 7.82
N GLY A 291 1.70 13.09 8.90
CA GLY A 291 2.53 13.46 10.04
C GLY A 291 3.19 12.25 10.71
N GLU A 292 2.45 11.16 10.87
CA GLU A 292 2.98 9.89 11.38
C GLU A 292 4.05 9.30 10.49
N ILE A 293 3.85 9.30 9.16
CA ILE A 293 4.88 8.88 8.21
C ILE A 293 6.12 9.77 8.35
N HIS A 294 5.90 11.09 8.48
CA HIS A 294 6.94 12.11 8.57
C HIS A 294 7.78 12.05 9.85
N GLN A 295 7.23 11.51 10.93
CA GLN A 295 7.82 11.45 12.27
C GLN A 295 7.90 10.02 12.84
N ALA A 296 7.91 9.01 11.97
CA ALA A 296 7.93 7.60 12.34
C ALA A 296 9.00 7.26 13.38
N ASN A 297 8.59 7.15 14.65
CA ASN A 297 9.47 6.65 15.70
C ASN A 297 9.49 5.13 15.62
N ILE A 298 10.67 4.53 15.72
CA ILE A 298 10.78 3.07 15.87
C ILE A 298 10.08 2.69 17.18
N VAL A 299 8.88 2.11 17.09
CA VAL A 299 8.31 1.30 18.17
C VAL A 299 8.99 -0.06 18.05
N THR A 300 10.21 -0.17 18.57
CA THR A 300 10.90 -1.47 18.69
C THR A 300 10.15 -2.29 19.72
N GLY A 301 9.23 -3.12 19.25
CA GLY A 301 8.74 -4.31 19.93
C GLY A 301 9.45 -5.56 19.42
N SER A 302 10.79 -5.56 19.43
CA SER A 302 11.63 -6.77 19.39
C SER A 302 13.09 -6.30 19.44
N ALA A 303 13.64 -6.27 20.64
CA ALA A 303 15.07 -6.14 20.86
C ALA A 303 15.73 -7.44 20.39
N GLU A 304 16.08 -7.53 19.11
CA GLU A 304 17.05 -8.49 18.53
C GLU A 304 17.05 -8.30 17.01
N GLU A 305 17.60 -7.19 16.55
CA GLU A 305 18.35 -7.04 15.29
C GLU A 305 18.65 -5.55 15.07
N GLU A 306 19.88 -5.23 14.71
CA GLU A 306 20.45 -3.89 14.51
C GLU A 306 21.01 -3.17 15.76
N ALA A 307 21.76 -3.89 16.59
CA ALA A 307 22.92 -3.31 17.27
C ALA A 307 24.07 -3.07 16.25
N SER A 308 23.89 -2.11 15.36
CA SER A 308 25.01 -1.47 14.65
C SER A 308 24.75 0.03 14.62
N LYS A 309 25.80 0.84 14.73
CA LYS A 309 25.80 2.32 14.85
C LYS A 309 25.22 3.06 13.63
N SER A 310 24.11 2.58 13.06
CA SER A 310 23.40 3.23 11.98
C SER A 310 22.44 4.26 12.57
N GLN A 311 22.55 5.51 12.10
CA GLN A 311 21.71 6.60 12.57
C GLN A 311 20.24 6.24 12.39
N VAL A 312 19.50 6.18 13.50
CA VAL A 312 18.07 5.89 13.56
C VAL A 312 17.31 6.66 12.46
N LYS A 313 16.69 5.93 11.53
CA LYS A 313 15.98 6.50 10.37
C LYS A 313 14.49 6.68 10.69
N ASN A 314 14.17 7.76 11.42
CA ASN A 314 12.82 8.06 11.91
C ASN A 314 12.01 9.02 11.03
N PHE A 315 12.55 9.50 9.91
CA PHE A 315 11.87 10.51 9.10
C PHE A 315 11.48 9.94 7.75
N GLY A 316 10.19 9.63 7.58
CA GLY A 316 9.62 9.15 6.32
C GLY A 316 9.28 10.27 5.34
N ILE A 317 9.31 9.96 4.06
CA ILE A 317 8.75 10.75 2.95
C ILE A 317 7.96 9.76 2.08
N HIS A 318 6.69 10.04 1.81
CA HIS A 318 5.81 9.13 1.06
C HIS A 318 6.14 9.14 -0.43
N LEU A 319 6.41 10.32 -1.01
CA LEU A 319 6.83 10.55 -2.40
C LEU A 319 5.80 10.27 -3.51
N ASP A 320 4.58 9.84 -3.18
CA ASP A 320 3.54 9.54 -4.19
C ASP A 320 2.13 9.76 -3.64
N ILE A 321 1.96 10.87 -2.91
CA ILE A 321 0.63 11.35 -2.50
C ILE A 321 -0.11 11.84 -3.74
N LYS A 322 -1.24 11.21 -4.04
CA LYS A 322 -2.13 11.50 -5.18
C LYS A 322 -3.50 10.86 -4.93
N PRO A 323 -4.56 11.28 -5.63
CA PRO A 323 -5.91 10.74 -5.43
C PRO A 323 -6.01 9.23 -5.63
N THR A 324 -5.24 8.64 -6.55
CA THR A 324 -5.25 7.18 -6.78
C THR A 324 -4.58 6.37 -5.65
N ASN A 325 -3.79 7.02 -4.78
CA ASN A 325 -3.16 6.41 -3.60
C ASN A 325 -3.86 6.82 -2.28
N ILE A 326 -5.02 7.47 -2.35
CA ILE A 326 -5.89 7.72 -1.20
C ILE A 326 -7.13 6.87 -1.42
N LEU A 327 -7.41 5.91 -0.53
CA LEU A 327 -8.51 4.96 -0.69
C LEU A 327 -9.74 5.40 0.09
N TYR A 328 -10.93 5.18 -0.48
CA TYR A 328 -12.21 5.50 0.13
C TYR A 328 -12.90 4.26 0.71
N PHE A 329 -13.04 4.23 2.03
CA PHE A 329 -13.74 3.16 2.75
C PHE A 329 -15.16 3.63 3.06
N SER A 330 -16.09 3.30 2.15
CA SER A 330 -17.45 3.84 2.10
C SER A 330 -18.44 3.23 3.10
N GLN A 331 -18.21 2.02 3.63
CA GLN A 331 -19.23 1.26 4.37
C GLN A 331 -18.73 0.57 5.65
N GLU A 332 -17.62 1.01 6.25
CA GLU A 332 -16.96 0.25 7.33
C GLU A 332 -16.76 0.99 8.65
N THR A 333 -17.44 2.13 8.90
CA THR A 333 -17.30 2.78 10.20
C THR A 333 -18.62 3.34 10.70
N ALA A 334 -19.11 2.78 11.82
CA ALA A 334 -20.22 3.36 12.60
C ALA A 334 -19.96 4.84 12.99
N ASN A 335 -18.69 5.26 13.01
CA ASN A 335 -18.25 6.61 13.38
C ASN A 335 -18.12 7.59 12.20
N HIS A 336 -18.15 7.13 10.95
CA HIS A 336 -18.15 7.99 9.76
C HIS A 336 -19.20 7.49 8.75
N PRO A 337 -20.45 7.97 8.82
CA PRO A 337 -21.52 7.56 7.90
C PRO A 337 -21.22 7.91 6.43
N LEU A 338 -20.34 8.89 6.21
CA LEU A 338 -19.81 9.31 4.90
C LEU A 338 -18.53 8.57 4.50
N GLY A 339 -18.13 7.52 5.24
CA GLY A 339 -16.89 6.79 5.04
C GLY A 339 -15.62 7.56 5.44
N ILE A 340 -14.46 6.96 5.18
CA ILE A 340 -13.15 7.49 5.56
C ILE A 340 -12.13 7.39 4.42
N LEU A 341 -11.33 8.45 4.23
CA LEU A 341 -10.22 8.49 3.29
C LEU A 341 -8.93 8.02 3.96
N LYS A 342 -8.20 7.08 3.35
CA LYS A 342 -6.96 6.54 3.92
C LYS A 342 -5.79 6.62 2.94
N ILE A 343 -4.65 7.13 3.39
CA ILE A 343 -3.39 7.10 2.61
C ILE A 343 -2.95 5.64 2.45
N ALA A 344 -2.58 5.27 1.23
CA ALA A 344 -2.14 3.95 0.81
C ALA A 344 -0.88 3.99 -0.07
N ASP A 345 -0.39 2.82 -0.44
CA ASP A 345 0.77 2.57 -1.31
C ASP A 345 2.11 3.13 -0.81
N PHE A 346 2.80 2.30 -0.03
CA PHE A 346 4.09 2.64 0.56
C PHE A 346 5.28 2.21 -0.30
N GLY A 347 5.07 1.72 -1.54
CA GLY A 347 6.14 1.20 -2.40
C GLY A 347 7.26 2.21 -2.70
N LEU A 348 6.92 3.50 -2.72
CA LEU A 348 7.88 4.59 -2.92
C LEU A 348 8.39 5.23 -1.63
N THR A 349 7.79 4.92 -0.47
CA THR A 349 8.13 5.54 0.82
C THR A 349 9.60 5.32 1.20
N ARG A 350 10.26 6.35 1.71
CA ARG A 350 11.67 6.30 2.14
C ARG A 350 11.86 6.90 3.52
N PHE A 351 12.61 6.19 4.37
CA PHE A 351 12.99 6.65 5.70
C PHE A 351 14.44 7.12 5.73
N HIS A 352 14.65 8.23 6.43
CA HIS A 352 15.90 8.95 6.53
C HIS A 352 16.27 9.17 7.99
N SER A 353 17.56 9.21 8.28
CA SER A 353 18.10 9.70 9.55
C SER A 353 17.99 11.23 9.62
N GLN A 354 18.15 11.80 10.81
CA GLN A 354 18.13 13.26 11.00
C GLN A 354 19.10 13.99 10.04
N SER A 355 20.30 13.45 9.84
CA SER A 355 21.33 14.02 8.95
C SER A 355 21.00 13.90 7.45
N SER A 356 20.07 13.01 7.10
CA SER A 356 19.71 12.68 5.71
C SER A 356 18.29 13.06 5.32
N ARG A 357 17.53 13.66 6.25
CA ARG A 357 16.14 14.12 6.09
C ARG A 357 15.96 15.17 4.99
N THR A 358 17.05 15.79 4.54
CA THR A 358 17.08 16.68 3.37
C THR A 358 18.33 16.36 2.56
N ARG A 359 18.16 15.90 1.33
CA ARG A 359 19.28 15.54 0.44
C ARG A 359 19.03 15.96 -0.99
N LYS A 360 20.10 16.30 -1.70
CA LYS A 360 20.07 16.51 -3.14
C LYS A 360 20.04 15.15 -3.84
N SER A 361 18.93 14.79 -4.47
CA SER A 361 18.76 13.50 -5.13
C SER A 361 17.99 13.62 -6.44
N ARG A 362 18.71 13.50 -7.57
CA ARG A 362 18.08 13.42 -8.90
C ARG A 362 17.36 12.09 -9.11
N SER A 363 17.90 10.99 -8.59
CA SER A 363 17.35 9.64 -8.80
C SER A 363 16.08 9.35 -7.99
N THR A 364 15.88 10.05 -6.87
CA THR A 364 14.59 10.05 -6.15
C THR A 364 13.56 10.89 -6.88
N ALA A 365 14.02 11.96 -7.53
CA ALA A 365 13.12 12.91 -8.15
C ALA A 365 12.27 12.27 -9.26
N TYR A 366 12.84 11.40 -10.10
CA TYR A 366 12.13 10.80 -11.26
C TYR A 366 11.19 9.63 -10.94
N ARG A 367 10.95 9.31 -9.66
CA ARG A 367 10.19 8.12 -9.26
C ARG A 367 8.72 8.38 -8.90
N CYS A 368 8.30 9.64 -8.84
CA CYS A 368 6.95 10.05 -8.46
C CYS A 368 6.08 10.35 -9.69
N SER A 369 4.76 10.35 -9.49
CA SER A 369 3.80 10.81 -10.50
C SER A 369 4.06 12.27 -10.90
N GLN A 370 3.94 12.60 -12.18
CA GLN A 370 4.35 13.91 -12.70
C GLN A 370 3.39 15.04 -12.27
N GLU A 371 2.10 14.74 -12.12
CA GLU A 371 1.06 15.75 -11.93
C GLU A 371 1.11 16.43 -10.55
N TYR A 372 1.43 15.65 -9.52
CA TYR A 372 1.47 16.09 -8.12
C TYR A 372 2.88 16.48 -7.66
N ARG A 373 3.83 16.48 -8.60
CA ARG A 373 5.24 16.69 -8.33
C ARG A 373 5.52 18.12 -7.91
N SER A 374 6.30 18.26 -6.85
CA SER A 374 6.67 19.57 -6.32
C SER A 374 7.89 20.16 -7.03
N PRO A 375 8.09 21.49 -6.96
CA PRO A 375 9.14 22.14 -7.74
C PRO A 375 10.56 21.65 -7.46
N GLU A 376 10.84 21.21 -6.24
CA GLU A 376 12.16 20.70 -5.85
C GLU A 376 12.55 19.38 -6.51
N HIS A 377 11.62 18.68 -7.17
CA HIS A 377 11.96 17.51 -7.98
C HIS A 377 12.63 17.90 -9.30
N ASP A 378 12.36 19.11 -9.81
CA ASP A 378 12.86 19.57 -11.10
C ASP A 378 13.89 20.69 -10.96
N ILE A 379 13.76 21.49 -9.90
CA ILE A 379 14.62 22.64 -9.60
C ILE A 379 15.39 22.37 -8.31
N GLY A 380 16.72 22.36 -8.39
CA GLY A 380 17.59 22.23 -7.21
C GLY A 380 17.72 20.81 -6.64
N TYR A 381 16.74 19.92 -6.83
CA TYR A 381 16.73 18.50 -6.46
C TYR A 381 16.81 18.22 -4.95
N ILE A 382 16.43 19.17 -4.10
CA ILE A 382 16.50 19.03 -2.63
C ILE A 382 15.19 18.43 -2.12
N ILE A 383 15.16 17.11 -1.97
CA ILE A 383 13.98 16.37 -1.53
C ILE A 383 13.90 16.35 0.00
N SER A 384 12.71 16.64 0.53
CA SER A 384 12.36 16.61 1.95
C SER A 384 10.86 16.38 2.10
N ARG A 385 10.36 16.12 3.30
CA ARG A 385 8.93 15.96 3.65
C ARG A 385 7.98 17.01 3.04
N LYS A 386 8.49 18.21 2.75
CA LYS A 386 7.77 19.29 2.08
C LYS A 386 7.25 18.92 0.69
N VAL A 387 7.83 17.92 0.02
CA VAL A 387 7.31 17.38 -1.24
C VAL A 387 5.92 16.78 -1.07
N ASP A 388 5.69 16.05 0.03
CA ASP A 388 4.40 15.45 0.32
C ASP A 388 3.37 16.52 0.70
N ILE A 389 3.80 17.60 1.36
CA ILE A 389 2.94 18.75 1.69
C ILE A 389 2.44 19.45 0.43
N TRP A 390 3.31 19.62 -0.56
CA TRP A 390 2.91 20.16 -1.87
C TRP A 390 1.89 19.25 -2.54
N ALA A 391 2.19 17.95 -2.64
CA ALA A 391 1.31 16.97 -3.25
C ALA A 391 -0.07 16.91 -2.55
N LEU A 392 -0.10 16.99 -1.22
CA LEU A 392 -1.35 17.07 -0.45
C LEU A 392 -2.12 18.38 -0.73
N GLY A 393 -1.42 19.50 -0.93
CA GLY A 393 -2.03 20.77 -1.33
C GLY A 393 -2.69 20.68 -2.72
N CYS A 394 -2.03 19.99 -3.66
CA CYS A 394 -2.60 19.69 -4.97
C CYS A 394 -3.87 18.84 -4.83
N VAL A 395 -3.81 17.75 -4.06
CA VAL A 395 -4.96 16.87 -3.77
C VAL A 395 -6.12 17.67 -3.16
N PHE A 396 -5.86 18.50 -2.15
CA PHE A 396 -6.91 19.30 -1.52
C PHE A 396 -7.53 20.31 -2.49
N SER A 397 -6.74 20.93 -3.38
CA SER A 397 -7.29 21.84 -4.38
C SER A 397 -8.25 21.13 -5.36
N GLU A 398 -7.93 19.90 -5.77
CA GLU A 398 -8.83 19.09 -6.60
C GLU A 398 -10.07 18.60 -5.83
N LEU A 399 -9.89 18.20 -4.57
CA LEU A 399 -10.98 17.81 -3.68
C LEU A 399 -12.00 18.94 -3.52
N PHE A 400 -11.56 20.16 -3.23
CA PHE A 400 -12.46 21.31 -3.14
C PHE A 400 -13.08 21.69 -4.48
N THR A 401 -12.38 21.45 -5.59
CA THR A 401 -12.96 21.63 -6.93
C THR A 401 -14.13 20.67 -7.13
N TRP A 402 -13.97 19.38 -6.83
CA TRP A 402 -15.04 18.39 -6.94
C TRP A 402 -16.23 18.73 -6.03
N ILE A 403 -15.96 19.09 -4.79
CA ILE A 403 -17.00 19.38 -3.80
C ILE A 403 -17.85 20.59 -4.18
N LEU A 404 -17.22 21.66 -4.69
CA LEU A 404 -17.91 22.91 -4.97
C LEU A 404 -18.50 22.96 -6.38
N LEU A 405 -17.79 22.38 -7.34
CA LEU A 405 -18.04 22.54 -8.77
C LEU A 405 -18.21 21.22 -9.55
N GLU A 406 -18.25 20.07 -8.87
CA GLU A 406 -18.43 18.72 -9.44
C GLU A 406 -17.23 18.18 -10.25
N HIS A 407 -17.34 16.93 -10.71
CA HIS A 407 -16.31 16.22 -11.47
C HIS A 407 -15.90 16.92 -12.77
N LYS A 408 -16.83 17.56 -13.51
CA LYS A 408 -16.51 18.27 -14.77
C LYS A 408 -15.50 19.41 -14.55
N ALA A 409 -15.65 20.14 -13.45
CA ALA A 409 -14.75 21.23 -13.11
C ALA A 409 -13.34 20.74 -12.75
N ARG A 410 -13.16 19.50 -12.27
CA ARG A 410 -11.82 18.93 -12.08
C ARG A 410 -11.08 18.77 -13.40
N GLU A 411 -11.76 18.32 -14.46
CA GLU A 411 -11.15 18.20 -15.77
C GLU A 411 -10.86 19.58 -16.38
N GLU A 412 -11.76 20.56 -16.24
CA GLU A 412 -11.48 21.95 -16.61
C GLU A 412 -10.25 22.50 -15.89
N PHE A 413 -10.11 22.22 -14.59
CA PHE A 413 -8.95 22.63 -13.81
C PHE A 413 -7.67 22.01 -14.35
N ARG A 414 -7.69 20.70 -14.63
CA ARG A 414 -6.57 19.97 -15.22
C ARG A 414 -6.17 20.55 -16.58
N GLN A 415 -7.15 20.86 -17.44
CA GLN A 415 -6.90 21.46 -18.75
C GLN A 415 -6.33 22.88 -18.64
N ALA A 416 -6.84 23.69 -17.71
CA ALA A 416 -6.28 25.02 -17.43
C ALA A 416 -4.81 24.92 -16.98
N ARG A 417 -4.46 23.94 -16.14
CA ARG A 417 -3.07 23.70 -15.72
C ARG A 417 -2.18 23.27 -16.89
N LYS A 418 -2.67 22.47 -17.83
CA LYS A 418 -1.93 22.07 -19.04
C LYS A 418 -1.68 23.22 -20.01
N GLN A 419 -2.61 24.17 -20.10
CA GLN A 419 -2.49 25.33 -20.99
C GLN A 419 -1.49 26.38 -20.50
N ASP A 420 -1.20 26.41 -19.20
CA ASP A 420 -0.16 27.28 -18.65
C ASP A 420 1.23 26.88 -19.16
N ALA A 421 1.99 27.87 -19.63
CA ALA A 421 3.37 27.68 -20.06
C ALA A 421 4.24 27.10 -18.93
N LEU A 422 5.12 26.15 -19.27
CA LEU A 422 6.10 25.61 -18.32
C LEU A 422 7.18 26.61 -17.92
N PHE A 423 7.44 27.61 -18.75
CA PHE A 423 8.44 28.64 -18.48
C PHE A 423 7.82 30.03 -18.53
N SER A 424 7.92 30.78 -17.43
CA SER A 424 7.57 32.21 -17.44
C SER A 424 8.81 33.04 -17.78
N GLY A 425 8.70 33.90 -18.79
CA GLY A 425 9.79 34.78 -19.24
C GLY A 425 10.57 34.34 -20.49
N ASP A 426 10.10 33.31 -21.22
CA ASP A 426 10.67 32.89 -22.53
C ASP A 426 9.59 32.92 -23.62
N TRP A 427 9.35 34.11 -24.19
CA TRP A 427 8.24 34.38 -25.12
C TRP A 427 8.34 33.66 -26.48
N ASN A 428 9.52 33.16 -26.85
CA ASN A 428 9.74 32.52 -28.14
C ASN A 428 9.66 30.98 -28.09
N TYR A 429 9.53 30.37 -26.90
CA TYR A 429 9.30 28.92 -26.78
C TYR A 429 7.86 28.57 -27.19
N ILE A 430 6.94 29.50 -26.94
CA ILE A 430 5.50 29.41 -27.28
C ILE A 430 5.25 29.42 -28.80
N GLN A 431 6.20 29.89 -29.62
CA GLN A 431 6.02 30.01 -31.08
C GLN A 431 6.49 28.79 -31.89
N ASN A 432 7.30 27.89 -31.33
CA ASN A 432 7.91 26.79 -32.08
C ASN A 432 7.15 25.44 -32.02
N GLY A 433 5.94 25.41 -31.46
CA GLY A 433 5.03 24.27 -31.54
C GLY A 433 5.38 23.04 -30.67
N GLU A 434 6.59 22.95 -30.14
CA GLU A 434 6.96 21.95 -29.12
C GLU A 434 6.70 22.54 -27.72
N ASN A 435 5.42 22.72 -27.39
CA ASN A 435 5.05 22.93 -26.00
C ASN A 435 5.26 21.57 -25.29
N ASP A 436 6.26 21.48 -24.41
CA ASP A 436 6.24 20.48 -23.35
C ASP A 436 5.00 20.78 -22.51
N ILE A 437 3.86 20.18 -22.85
CA ILE A 437 2.59 20.34 -22.14
C ILE A 437 2.64 19.33 -21.01
N GLU A 438 3.06 19.77 -19.82
CA GLU A 438 2.99 18.96 -18.61
C GLU A 438 1.87 19.47 -17.70
N ASP A 439 1.00 18.54 -17.32
CA ASP A 439 0.06 18.72 -16.23
C ASP A 439 0.84 18.79 -14.91
N ASN A 440 0.96 19.98 -14.32
CA ASN A 440 1.62 20.21 -13.03
C ASN A 440 1.06 21.48 -12.36
N PHE A 441 1.53 21.80 -11.16
CA PHE A 441 1.03 22.96 -10.40
C PHE A 441 1.99 24.16 -10.40
N PHE A 442 3.17 24.05 -11.01
CA PHE A 442 4.18 25.11 -11.00
C PHE A 442 4.83 25.29 -12.37
N GLN A 443 5.39 26.47 -12.59
CA GLN A 443 6.18 26.82 -13.75
C GLN A 443 7.59 27.23 -13.33
N ARG A 444 8.56 27.04 -14.22
CA ARG A 444 9.96 27.43 -14.03
C ARG A 444 10.13 28.86 -14.52
N HIS A 445 10.56 29.77 -13.64
CA HIS A 445 10.86 31.15 -14.00
C HIS A 445 12.37 31.36 -14.11
N ILE A 446 12.84 32.04 -15.14
CA ILE A 446 14.26 32.37 -15.32
C ILE A 446 14.53 33.77 -14.76
N GLU A 447 15.29 33.84 -13.67
CA GLU A 447 15.71 35.08 -13.04
C GLU A 447 17.18 35.41 -13.39
N MET A 448 17.47 36.66 -13.79
CA MET A 448 18.83 37.15 -14.07
C MET A 448 19.49 37.70 -12.80
N LYS A 449 20.74 37.33 -12.53
CA LYS A 449 21.51 37.87 -11.40
C LYS A 449 22.20 39.19 -11.77
N GLY A 450 21.78 40.28 -11.12
CA GLY A 450 22.48 41.57 -11.05
C GLY A 450 21.95 42.65 -11.99
N THR A 451 21.44 43.74 -11.43
CA THR A 451 20.96 44.93 -12.17
C THR A 451 22.05 45.55 -13.06
N LYS A 452 23.31 45.61 -12.59
CA LYS A 452 24.43 46.17 -13.37
C LYS A 452 24.74 45.38 -14.66
N THR A 453 24.57 44.06 -14.67
CA THR A 453 24.81 43.21 -15.85
C THR A 453 23.68 43.38 -16.87
N PHE A 454 22.44 43.50 -16.40
CA PHE A 454 21.25 43.78 -17.22
C PHE A 454 21.37 45.14 -17.93
N TYR A 455 21.73 46.20 -17.19
CA TYR A 455 21.95 47.52 -17.78
C TYR A 455 23.18 47.57 -18.71
N ARG A 456 24.23 46.77 -18.46
CA ARG A 456 25.40 46.68 -19.34
C ARG A 456 25.05 45.98 -20.66
N LEU A 457 24.30 44.87 -20.61
CA LEU A 457 23.76 44.17 -21.79
C LEU A 457 22.80 45.05 -22.62
N LEU A 458 22.00 45.90 -21.97
CA LEU A 458 21.14 46.89 -22.64
C LEU A 458 21.93 48.07 -23.24
N ARG A 459 23.04 48.47 -22.59
CA ARG A 459 23.87 49.62 -23.00
C ARG A 459 24.71 49.31 -24.24
N ASP A 460 25.23 48.09 -24.35
CA ASP A 460 26.04 47.66 -25.51
C ASP A 460 25.19 47.36 -26.76
N HIS A 461 23.87 47.31 -26.62
CA HIS A 461 22.91 47.10 -27.72
C HIS A 461 21.69 48.03 -27.60
N PRO A 462 21.83 49.32 -27.97
CA PRO A 462 20.84 50.37 -27.70
C PRO A 462 19.50 50.24 -28.44
N LYS A 463 19.35 49.28 -29.36
CA LYS A 463 18.06 48.98 -30.02
C LYS A 463 17.14 48.06 -29.19
N ILE A 464 17.57 47.61 -28.00
CA ILE A 464 16.81 46.71 -27.11
C ILE A 464 15.79 47.48 -26.23
N GLY A 465 15.65 48.80 -26.40
CA GLY A 465 14.59 49.58 -25.74
C GLY A 465 13.16 49.20 -26.16
N HIS A 466 12.97 48.51 -27.28
CA HIS A 466 11.63 48.19 -27.80
C HIS A 466 11.46 46.78 -28.40
N VAL A 467 12.43 45.87 -28.27
CA VAL A 467 12.36 44.55 -28.90
C VAL A 467 12.47 43.44 -27.87
N LYS A 468 11.41 42.64 -27.80
CA LYS A 468 11.24 41.38 -27.07
C LYS A 468 12.55 40.58 -27.00
N GLN A 469 12.83 40.08 -25.80
CA GLN A 469 13.83 39.07 -25.45
C GLN A 469 13.97 38.00 -26.56
N THR A 470 14.98 38.13 -27.43
CA THR A 470 15.14 37.29 -28.62
C THR A 470 16.59 36.85 -28.79
N TRP A 471 16.75 35.59 -29.19
CA TRP A 471 17.90 34.94 -29.82
C TRP A 471 19.28 34.96 -29.14
N VAL A 472 19.75 36.09 -28.62
CA VAL A 472 21.07 36.24 -27.98
C VAL A 472 21.15 35.41 -26.69
N ALA A 473 20.09 35.41 -25.88
CA ALA A 473 20.00 34.58 -24.68
C ALA A 473 20.00 33.06 -25.00
N ARG A 474 19.51 32.67 -26.19
CA ARG A 474 19.49 31.27 -26.66
C ARG A 474 20.87 30.79 -27.10
N LYS A 475 21.57 31.62 -27.88
CA LYS A 475 22.93 31.31 -28.34
C LYS A 475 23.88 31.20 -27.17
N GLU A 476 23.71 32.05 -26.15
CA GLU A 476 24.57 32.01 -24.96
C GLU A 476 24.22 30.84 -24.03
N LYS A 477 22.94 30.53 -23.80
CA LYS A 477 22.54 29.35 -23.00
C LYS A 477 22.99 28.02 -23.65
N ALA A 478 22.83 27.86 -24.96
CA ALA A 478 23.31 26.66 -25.67
C ALA A 478 24.84 26.53 -25.63
N ARG A 479 25.55 27.67 -25.67
CA ARG A 479 27.02 27.72 -25.52
C ARG A 479 27.47 27.41 -24.10
N LEU A 480 26.67 27.75 -23.09
CA LEU A 480 26.93 27.51 -21.66
C LEU A 480 26.57 26.08 -21.22
N ASP A 481 25.54 25.47 -21.80
CA ASP A 481 25.17 24.06 -21.53
C ASP A 481 26.20 23.08 -22.14
N GLN A 482 26.90 23.48 -23.21
CA GLN A 482 28.08 22.76 -23.76
C GLN A 482 29.36 23.00 -22.94
N ALA A 483 29.49 24.14 -22.26
CA ALA A 483 30.66 24.51 -21.47
C ALA A 483 30.53 24.08 -20.00
N ASN A 484 30.34 22.78 -19.75
CA ASN A 484 30.48 22.20 -18.41
C ASN A 484 31.96 22.03 -18.04
N SER A 485 32.68 23.15 -17.92
CA SER A 485 33.85 23.25 -17.03
C SER A 485 34.07 24.72 -16.67
N SER A 486 33.94 25.01 -15.37
CA SER A 486 34.38 26.24 -14.69
C SER A 486 33.94 27.62 -15.21
N ALA A 487 33.18 28.32 -14.34
CA ALA A 487 33.12 29.79 -14.14
C ALA A 487 31.97 30.63 -14.74
N SER A 488 31.16 30.16 -15.70
CA SER A 488 30.11 30.99 -16.33
C SER A 488 28.67 30.81 -15.82
N SER A 489 28.41 29.81 -14.96
CA SER A 489 27.06 29.48 -14.42
C SER A 489 26.44 30.50 -13.46
N ARG A 490 27.00 31.72 -13.34
CA ARG A 490 26.65 32.71 -12.30
C ARG A 490 25.56 33.71 -12.69
N GLN A 491 25.06 33.72 -13.93
CA GLN A 491 24.19 34.81 -14.43
C GLN A 491 22.68 34.52 -14.45
N PHE A 492 22.24 33.25 -14.47
CA PHE A 492 20.81 32.89 -14.55
C PHE A 492 20.44 31.86 -13.49
N LYS A 493 19.31 32.06 -12.80
CA LYS A 493 18.76 31.15 -11.78
C LYS A 493 17.33 30.75 -12.18
N GLN A 494 17.05 29.46 -12.22
CA GLN A 494 15.66 29.00 -12.30
C GLN A 494 15.03 29.06 -10.91
N ILE A 495 13.87 29.70 -10.80
CA ILE A 495 13.07 29.76 -9.57
C ILE A 495 11.67 29.24 -9.86
N PRO A 496 11.05 28.50 -8.93
CA PRO A 496 9.68 28.01 -9.14
C PRO A 496 8.66 29.11 -8.89
N ARG A 497 7.56 29.10 -9.65
CA ARG A 497 6.37 29.92 -9.39
C ARG A 497 5.12 29.06 -9.51
N LEU A 498 4.11 29.36 -8.70
CA LEU A 498 2.80 28.74 -8.86
C LEU A 498 2.23 29.12 -10.23
N LYS A 499 1.56 28.17 -10.88
CA LYS A 499 0.92 28.39 -12.18
C LYS A 499 -0.23 29.41 -12.04
N PRO A 500 -0.37 30.40 -12.94
CA PRO A 500 -1.45 31.38 -12.88
C PRO A 500 -2.84 30.74 -12.85
N SER A 501 -3.05 29.68 -13.64
CA SER A 501 -4.29 28.90 -13.64
C SER A 501 -4.65 28.37 -12.25
N VAL A 502 -3.67 27.91 -11.47
CA VAL A 502 -3.88 27.40 -10.10
C VAL A 502 -4.38 28.50 -9.17
N SER A 503 -3.70 29.66 -9.14
CA SER A 503 -4.14 30.79 -8.33
C SER A 503 -5.52 31.31 -8.74
N GLN A 504 -5.78 31.42 -10.05
CA GLN A 504 -7.09 31.84 -10.56
C GLN A 504 -8.19 30.84 -10.21
N TRP A 505 -7.89 29.54 -10.27
CA TRP A 505 -8.84 28.49 -9.91
C TRP A 505 -9.18 28.52 -8.42
N ILE A 506 -8.18 28.65 -7.55
CA ILE A 506 -8.42 28.77 -6.10
C ILE A 506 -9.24 30.03 -5.80
N ALA A 507 -8.97 31.16 -6.48
CA ALA A 507 -9.79 32.37 -6.35
C ALA A 507 -11.24 32.13 -6.80
N LYS A 508 -11.47 31.40 -7.90
CA LYS A 508 -12.81 30.97 -8.35
C LYS A 508 -13.52 30.16 -7.27
N LEU A 509 -12.86 29.19 -6.63
CA LEU A 509 -13.44 28.39 -5.55
C LEU A 509 -13.80 29.24 -4.31
N VAL A 510 -12.94 30.18 -3.93
CA VAL A 510 -13.20 31.11 -2.81
C VAL A 510 -14.41 31.99 -3.11
N ASN A 511 -14.53 32.49 -4.34
CA ASN A 511 -15.69 33.27 -4.77
C ASN A 511 -16.97 32.42 -4.77
N GLU A 512 -16.90 31.16 -5.20
CA GLU A 512 -18.05 30.25 -5.18
C GLU A 512 -18.58 30.03 -3.76
N ILE A 513 -17.68 29.81 -2.79
CA ILE A 513 -18.06 29.70 -1.37
C ILE A 513 -18.76 30.97 -0.90
N HIS A 514 -18.22 32.14 -1.26
CA HIS A 514 -18.83 33.42 -0.88
C HIS A 514 -20.23 33.60 -1.49
N CYS A 515 -20.38 33.35 -2.79
CA CYS A 515 -21.65 33.46 -3.51
C CYS A 515 -22.73 32.52 -2.95
N ARG A 516 -22.35 31.33 -2.47
CA ARG A 516 -23.25 30.36 -1.86
C ARG A 516 -23.51 30.59 -0.36
N ASN A 517 -23.04 31.70 0.22
CA ASN A 517 -23.04 31.93 1.68
C ASN A 517 -22.43 30.76 2.47
N GLY A 518 -21.42 30.10 1.90
CA GLY A 518 -20.75 28.96 2.49
C GLY A 518 -19.86 29.34 3.68
N PRO A 519 -19.36 28.35 4.42
CA PRO A 519 -18.55 28.60 5.62
C PRO A 519 -17.27 29.39 5.30
N THR A 520 -17.10 30.54 5.97
CA THR A 520 -15.93 31.42 5.77
C THR A 520 -14.60 30.71 6.01
N PHE A 521 -14.58 29.71 6.89
CA PHE A 521 -13.43 28.84 7.14
C PHE A 521 -12.92 28.15 5.87
N LEU A 522 -13.81 27.61 5.01
CA LEU A 522 -13.39 26.92 3.78
C LEU A 522 -12.68 27.87 2.81
N GLY A 523 -13.18 29.10 2.69
CA GLY A 523 -12.52 30.13 1.88
C GLY A 523 -11.14 30.51 2.43
N LYS A 524 -11.01 30.62 3.76
CA LYS A 524 -9.70 30.86 4.40
C LYS A 524 -8.76 29.66 4.21
N PHE A 525 -9.26 28.43 4.30
CA PHE A 525 -8.45 27.22 4.15
C PHE A 525 -7.94 27.05 2.71
N LEU A 526 -8.76 27.38 1.70
CA LEU A 526 -8.31 27.44 0.30
C LEU A 526 -7.17 28.46 0.10
N ARG A 527 -7.24 29.61 0.76
CA ARG A 527 -6.14 30.59 0.75
C ARG A 527 -4.90 30.08 1.49
N PHE A 528 -5.07 29.31 2.56
CA PHE A 528 -3.97 28.63 3.23
C PHE A 528 -3.34 27.58 2.32
N ILE A 529 -4.13 26.76 1.61
CA ILE A 529 -3.62 25.79 0.62
C ILE A 529 -2.77 26.52 -0.43
N GLU A 530 -3.28 27.59 -1.04
CA GLU A 530 -2.56 28.40 -2.04
C GLU A 530 -1.23 28.95 -1.51
N LYS A 531 -1.24 29.59 -0.34
CA LYS A 531 -0.11 30.36 0.17
C LYS A 531 0.90 29.54 0.96
N GLU A 532 0.48 28.47 1.61
CA GLU A 532 1.29 27.76 2.61
C GLU A 532 1.59 26.32 2.19
N MET A 533 0.64 25.60 1.58
CA MET A 533 0.87 24.22 1.10
C MET A 533 1.47 24.21 -0.31
N LEU A 534 0.95 25.05 -1.21
CA LEU A 534 1.42 25.22 -2.58
C LEU A 534 2.46 26.35 -2.71
N HIS A 535 3.15 26.69 -1.62
CA HIS A 535 4.24 27.67 -1.68
C HIS A 535 5.39 27.13 -2.56
N PRO A 536 5.80 27.85 -3.63
CA PRO A 536 6.84 27.37 -4.56
C PRO A 536 8.22 27.21 -3.89
N ASP A 537 8.56 28.10 -2.96
CA ASP A 537 9.73 27.92 -2.11
C ASP A 537 9.47 26.86 -1.03
N ARG A 538 10.26 25.79 -1.08
CA ARG A 538 10.28 24.68 -0.13
C ARG A 538 10.49 25.12 1.32
N ILE A 539 11.29 26.16 1.56
CA ILE A 539 11.64 26.61 2.93
C ILE A 539 10.41 27.24 3.61
N CYS A 540 9.67 28.06 2.86
CA CYS A 540 8.49 28.75 3.37
C CYS A 540 7.24 27.86 3.44
N ARG A 541 7.21 26.76 2.66
CA ARG A 541 6.09 25.81 2.64
C ARG A 541 5.80 25.26 4.04
N ALA A 542 4.52 25.07 4.37
CA ALA A 542 4.07 24.52 5.64
C ALA A 542 4.56 23.08 5.90
N ASP A 543 4.43 22.60 7.13
CA ASP A 543 4.53 21.20 7.52
C ASP A 543 3.20 20.73 8.15
N CYS A 544 3.09 19.43 8.47
CA CYS A 544 1.90 18.86 9.08
C CYS A 544 1.47 19.62 10.34
N ASP A 545 2.40 19.93 11.26
CA ASP A 545 2.09 20.62 12.51
C ASP A 545 1.49 22.03 12.28
N ARG A 546 1.97 22.75 11.27
CA ARG A 546 1.41 24.05 10.89
C ARG A 546 0.02 23.92 10.26
N ILE A 547 -0.24 22.86 9.48
CA ILE A 547 -1.55 22.60 8.90
C ILE A 547 -2.55 22.19 9.99
N LEU A 548 -2.16 21.32 10.93
CA LEU A 548 -3.02 20.87 12.02
C LEU A 548 -3.45 22.03 12.91
N ARG A 549 -2.52 22.91 13.32
CA ARG A 549 -2.84 24.13 14.07
C ARG A 549 -3.78 25.10 13.34
N TYR A 550 -3.88 25.00 12.02
CA TYR A 550 -4.82 25.80 11.23
C TYR A 550 -6.21 25.16 11.18
N LEU A 551 -6.28 23.82 11.25
CA LEU A 551 -7.51 23.03 11.20
C LEU A 551 -8.17 22.86 12.59
N ASP A 552 -7.39 23.00 13.67
CA ASP A 552 -7.87 23.15 15.06
C ASP A 552 -8.53 24.54 15.27
#